data_AF-A0A8S9RCR9-F1
#
_entry.id   AF-A0A8S9RCR9-F1
#
_cell.length_a   1.000
_cell.length_b   1.000
_cell.length_c   1.000
_cell.angle_alpha   90.00
_cell.angle_beta   90.00
_cell.angle_gamma   90.00
#
_symmetry.space_group_name_H-M   'P 1'
#
loop_
_entity.id
_entity.type
_entity.pdbx_description
1 polymer ?
#
loop_
_entity_poly.entity_id
_entity_poly.type
_entity_poly.pdbx_seq_one_letter_code
_entity_poly.pdbx_strand_id
1 'polypeptide(L)'
;MGIASKGPRIVLRELRRGCTVSGREICDAVQARAGQDKNHGVILIPEGIIESIPEVYALLKLLLHPESDDSAQLSQIETEKLLAYLVETEMNKRLKEGTYKGKKFNAICHFFGYQARGSLPSKFDCDYAYVLGHICYHILAAGLNGYMATVTNLKSPVNKWKCGAAPITAMMTVKNWSQNAGSTSTSIGRPAIHPAMVDLKGKAYESVMQFKQEQDKNHGAILIPEGIIESIPEVYALLKLLLHPESDDSAQLSQIETEKLLAYLVETEMNKRLKEGTYKGKKFNAICHFFGYQARGSLPSKFDCDYAYVLGHICYHILVAGLNGYMATVTNLKSPVNKWKCGAAPITAMMTVKNWSQNAGSTSTSIGRPAIHPAMVDLKGKAYEQNAEKFLMEDLYRNPGPLQYDGPGADAKAVSLCVEDQDYMGRIKKLQEYLDQVRTIVKPGCSQDVLKAALSVMASVTDVLTTISSSSNGGQQTA
;
A
#
# COMPACT_ATOMS: atom_id res chain seq x y z
N MET A 1 18.01 -10.17 8.98
CA MET A 1 17.50 -10.55 10.33
C MET A 1 16.34 -11.56 10.33
N GLY A 2 15.48 -11.63 9.31
CA GLY A 2 14.22 -12.40 9.36
C GLY A 2 14.28 -13.95 9.42
N ILE A 3 15.46 -14.57 9.48
CA ILE A 3 15.60 -16.05 9.44
C ILE A 3 16.56 -16.59 10.52
N ALA A 4 17.10 -15.74 11.39
CA ALA A 4 18.02 -16.15 12.44
C ALA A 4 17.30 -16.75 13.66
N SER A 5 16.10 -16.28 14.02
CA SER A 5 15.30 -16.88 15.09
C SER A 5 14.29 -17.89 14.53
N LYS A 6 14.61 -19.18 14.62
CA LYS A 6 13.61 -20.23 14.43
C LYS A 6 12.86 -20.45 15.75
N GLY A 7 11.94 -19.55 16.07
CA GLY A 7 10.93 -19.78 17.12
C GLY A 7 9.76 -20.64 16.62
N PRO A 8 8.89 -21.17 17.50
CA PRO A 8 7.56 -21.59 17.11
C PRO A 8 6.84 -20.37 16.55
N ARG A 9 6.28 -20.61 15.38
CA ARG A 9 5.80 -19.59 14.48
C ARG A 9 4.31 -19.83 14.34
N ILE A 10 3.50 -18.87 14.73
CA ILE A 10 2.45 -18.46 13.81
C ILE A 10 3.16 -17.54 12.82
N VAL A 11 3.69 -18.10 11.71
CA VAL A 11 4.02 -17.24 10.58
C VAL A 11 2.67 -16.82 10.07
N LEU A 12 2.30 -15.56 10.28
CA LEU A 12 1.40 -14.93 9.34
C LEU A 12 2.17 -14.91 8.04
N ARG A 13 1.93 -15.96 7.26
CA ARG A 13 2.48 -16.22 5.94
C ARG A 13 2.49 -14.86 5.21
N GLU A 14 3.49 -14.62 4.35
CA GLU A 14 3.17 -13.84 3.15
C GLU A 14 2.05 -14.63 2.47
N LEU A 15 0.83 -14.27 2.83
CA LEU A 15 -0.38 -14.80 2.28
C LEU A 15 -0.54 -14.08 0.96
N ARG A 16 -0.96 -14.84 -0.05
CA ARG A 16 -1.26 -14.33 -1.38
C ARG A 16 -1.89 -12.93 -1.30
N ARG A 17 -1.66 -12.11 -2.33
CA ARG A 17 -2.70 -11.18 -2.79
C ARG A 17 -4.00 -11.98 -2.92
N GLY A 18 -4.90 -11.85 -1.95
CA GLY A 18 -6.17 -12.58 -1.88
C GLY A 18 -6.34 -13.63 -0.76
N CYS A 19 -5.36 -13.86 0.12
CA CYS A 19 -5.60 -14.60 1.37
C CYS A 19 -5.56 -13.61 2.53
N THR A 20 -6.73 -13.29 3.08
CA THR A 20 -6.84 -12.55 4.34
C THR A 20 -6.13 -13.34 5.43
N VAL A 21 -5.15 -12.70 6.06
CA VAL A 21 -4.74 -13.06 7.42
C VAL A 21 -5.96 -12.81 8.29
N SER A 22 -6.83 -13.82 8.40
CA SER A 22 -7.99 -13.68 9.23
C SER A 22 -7.51 -13.80 10.66
N GLY A 23 -7.80 -12.81 11.52
CA GLY A 23 -7.58 -12.94 12.97
C GLY A 23 -8.15 -14.26 13.52
N ARG A 24 -9.09 -14.87 12.81
CA ARG A 24 -9.60 -16.23 13.02
C ARG A 24 -8.52 -17.32 13.03
N GLU A 25 -7.58 -17.35 12.08
CA GLU A 25 -6.53 -18.38 12.04
C GLU A 25 -5.63 -18.31 13.28
N ILE A 26 -5.31 -17.09 13.72
CA ILE A 26 -4.57 -16.85 14.96
C ILE A 26 -5.37 -17.35 16.16
N CYS A 27 -6.66 -17.00 16.24
CA CYS A 27 -7.54 -17.45 17.32
C CYS A 27 -7.66 -18.98 17.37
N ASP A 28 -7.78 -19.62 16.22
CA ASP A 28 -7.90 -21.08 16.09
C ASP A 28 -6.60 -21.77 16.55
N ALA A 29 -5.43 -21.22 16.18
CA ALA A 29 -4.15 -21.70 16.66
C ALA A 29 -3.98 -21.53 18.18
N VAL A 30 -4.35 -20.37 18.73
CA VAL A 30 -4.31 -20.12 20.19
C VAL A 30 -5.21 -21.12 20.93
N GLN A 31 -6.42 -21.35 20.43
CA GLN A 31 -7.35 -22.32 21.00
C GLN A 31 -6.82 -23.75 20.91
N ALA A 32 -6.26 -24.15 19.78
CA ALA A 32 -5.67 -25.48 19.60
C ALA A 32 -4.48 -25.72 20.55
N ARG A 33 -3.63 -24.72 20.73
CA ARG A 33 -2.49 -24.77 21.67
C ARG A 33 -2.94 -24.80 23.12
N ALA A 34 -3.96 -24.03 23.49
CA ALA A 34 -4.56 -24.07 24.83
C ALA A 34 -5.14 -25.45 25.17
N GLY A 35 -5.67 -26.18 24.17
CA GLY A 35 -6.08 -27.57 24.32
C GLY A 35 -4.95 -28.54 24.68
N GLN A 36 -3.69 -28.15 24.44
CA GLN A 36 -2.47 -28.87 24.84
C GLN A 36 -1.81 -28.23 26.09
N ASP A 37 -2.55 -27.41 26.84
CA ASP A 37 -2.06 -26.62 27.99
C ASP A 37 -0.92 -25.62 27.65
N LYS A 38 -0.75 -25.29 26.37
CA LYS A 38 0.20 -24.28 25.89
C LYS A 38 -0.49 -22.93 25.76
N ASN A 39 -0.32 -22.09 26.78
CA ASN A 39 -0.94 -20.76 26.84
C ASN A 39 0.04 -19.63 26.46
N HIS A 40 1.07 -19.96 25.68
CA HIS A 40 2.13 -19.05 25.24
C HIS A 40 2.48 -19.29 23.76
N GLY A 41 3.05 -18.27 23.11
CA GLY A 41 3.47 -18.31 21.72
C GLY A 41 4.15 -17.02 21.28
N VAL A 42 4.77 -17.05 20.10
CA VAL A 42 5.36 -15.88 19.44
C VAL A 42 4.82 -15.81 18.01
N ILE A 43 4.42 -14.62 17.59
CA ILE A 43 3.91 -14.36 16.25
C ILE A 43 4.85 -13.35 15.58
N LEU A 44 5.23 -13.62 14.34
CA LEU A 44 5.99 -12.67 13.52
C LEU A 44 5.05 -12.13 12.45
N ILE A 45 4.92 -10.81 12.39
CA ILE A 45 4.00 -10.10 11.51
C ILE A 45 4.85 -9.19 10.61
N PRO A 46 4.84 -9.38 9.28
CA PRO A 46 5.48 -8.43 8.38
C PRO A 46 4.73 -7.10 8.40
N GLU A 47 5.47 -5.99 8.42
CA GLU A 47 4.93 -4.62 8.41
C GLU A 47 3.97 -4.38 7.23
N GLY A 48 4.35 -4.89 6.04
CA GLY A 48 3.56 -4.75 4.81
C GLY A 48 2.29 -5.62 4.71
N ILE A 49 1.93 -6.37 5.75
CA ILE A 49 0.78 -7.29 5.70
C ILE A 49 -0.54 -6.57 5.42
N ILE A 50 -0.64 -5.31 5.81
CA ILE A 50 -1.85 -4.51 5.63
C ILE A 50 -2.15 -4.20 4.15
N GLU A 51 -1.11 -4.14 3.30
CA GLU A 51 -1.27 -3.99 1.84
C GLU A 51 -1.82 -5.24 1.16
N SER A 52 -1.72 -6.40 1.83
CA SER A 52 -2.26 -7.65 1.30
C SER A 52 -3.77 -7.79 1.51
N ILE A 53 -4.36 -6.97 2.40
CA ILE A 53 -5.79 -6.94 2.71
C ILE A 53 -6.50 -6.09 1.65
N PRO A 54 -7.33 -6.68 0.76
CA PRO A 54 -7.91 -5.96 -0.38
C PRO A 54 -8.67 -4.68 -0.01
N GLU A 55 -9.42 -4.71 1.09
CA GLU A 55 -10.22 -3.58 1.58
C GLU A 55 -9.32 -2.43 2.06
N VAL A 56 -8.25 -2.74 2.78
CA VAL A 56 -7.31 -1.73 3.28
C VAL A 56 -6.41 -1.23 2.16
N TYR A 57 -6.02 -2.10 1.23
CA TYR A 57 -5.25 -1.73 0.04
C TYR A 57 -6.03 -0.80 -0.90
N ALA A 58 -7.34 -1.04 -1.07
CA ALA A 58 -8.21 -0.13 -1.82
C ALA A 58 -8.26 1.25 -1.14
N LEU A 59 -8.39 1.27 0.19
CA LEU A 59 -8.39 2.50 0.98
C LEU A 59 -7.02 3.21 0.91
N LEU A 60 -5.91 2.49 1.01
CA LEU A 60 -4.54 3.00 0.85
C LEU A 60 -4.31 3.63 -0.52
N LYS A 61 -4.72 2.96 -1.60
CA LYS A 61 -4.61 3.48 -2.97
C LYS A 61 -5.36 4.79 -3.18
N LEU A 62 -6.54 4.92 -2.56
CA LEU A 62 -7.34 6.14 -2.63
C LEU A 62 -6.68 7.31 -1.88
N LEU A 63 -5.89 7.01 -0.84
CA LEU A 63 -5.18 8.03 -0.06
C LEU A 63 -3.85 8.45 -0.68
N LEU A 64 -3.15 7.54 -1.37
CA LEU A 64 -1.83 7.79 -1.96
C LEU A 64 -1.86 8.56 -3.29
N HIS A 65 -3.03 8.73 -3.91
CA HIS A 65 -3.17 9.45 -5.19
C HIS A 65 -4.09 10.69 -5.07
N PRO A 66 -3.67 11.77 -4.38
CA PRO A 66 -4.38 13.05 -4.43
C PRO A 66 -4.21 13.69 -5.82
N GLU A 67 -5.31 14.14 -6.43
CA GLU A 67 -5.25 14.93 -7.66
C GLU A 67 -4.79 16.36 -7.35
N SER A 68 -3.51 16.66 -7.60
CA SER A 68 -2.86 17.99 -7.79
C SER A 68 -3.03 19.10 -6.73
N ASP A 69 -4.00 19.00 -5.82
CA ASP A 69 -4.19 19.83 -4.65
C ASP A 69 -4.36 18.89 -3.44
N ASP A 70 -3.79 19.23 -2.29
CA ASP A 70 -3.72 18.46 -1.02
C ASP A 70 -5.09 18.04 -0.40
N SER A 71 -6.17 18.03 -1.19
CA SER A 71 -7.47 17.47 -0.83
C SER A 71 -7.51 15.98 -1.18
N ALA A 72 -7.66 15.13 -0.17
CA ALA A 72 -7.94 13.72 -0.36
C ALA A 72 -9.20 13.55 -1.22
N GLN A 73 -9.21 12.58 -2.15
CA GLN A 73 -10.38 12.26 -2.97
C GLN A 73 -11.48 11.60 -2.11
N LEU A 74 -12.13 12.40 -1.26
CA LEU A 74 -13.20 11.99 -0.37
C LEU A 74 -14.43 11.49 -1.15
N SER A 75 -14.64 11.99 -2.37
CA SER A 75 -15.72 11.55 -3.28
C SER A 75 -15.60 10.11 -3.75
N GLN A 76 -14.40 9.53 -3.72
CA GLN A 76 -14.20 8.12 -4.06
C GLN A 76 -14.37 7.20 -2.84
N ILE A 77 -14.45 7.76 -1.64
CA ILE A 77 -14.77 7.00 -0.44
C ILE A 77 -16.29 6.88 -0.35
N GLU A 78 -16.81 5.67 -0.52
CA GLU A 78 -18.22 5.30 -0.32
C GLU A 78 -18.59 5.36 1.17
N THR A 79 -18.47 6.55 1.75
CA THR A 79 -18.63 6.86 3.17
C THR A 79 -20.02 6.45 3.66
N GLU A 80 -21.02 6.59 2.79
CA GLU A 80 -22.38 6.17 3.03
C GLU A 80 -22.51 4.64 3.22
N LYS A 81 -21.70 3.84 2.52
CA LYS A 81 -21.69 2.38 2.69
C LYS A 81 -20.96 1.97 3.96
N LEU A 82 -19.87 2.65 4.30
CA LEU A 82 -19.18 2.43 5.57
C LEU A 82 -20.11 2.71 6.77
N LEU A 83 -20.81 3.83 6.74
CA LEU A 83 -21.78 4.17 7.79
C LEU A 83 -22.92 3.16 7.85
N ALA A 84 -23.47 2.77 6.69
CA ALA A 84 -24.52 1.75 6.61
C ALA A 84 -24.08 0.43 7.25
N TYR A 85 -22.84 0.00 7.01
CA TYR A 85 -22.26 -1.21 7.60
C TYR A 85 -22.10 -1.10 9.12
N LEU A 86 -21.61 0.04 9.63
CA LEU A 86 -21.46 0.27 11.07
C LEU A 86 -22.82 0.25 11.79
N VAL A 87 -23.83 0.91 11.20
CA VAL A 87 -25.20 0.89 11.74
C VAL A 87 -25.78 -0.51 11.66
N GLU A 88 -25.61 -1.25 10.56
CA GLU A 88 -26.08 -2.64 10.45
C GLU A 88 -25.46 -3.52 11.55
N THR A 89 -24.15 -3.36 11.80
CA THR A 89 -23.43 -4.12 12.84
C THR A 89 -23.97 -3.83 14.24
N GLU A 90 -24.18 -2.55 14.56
CA GLU A 90 -24.74 -2.12 15.85
C GLU A 90 -26.21 -2.54 16.01
N MET A 91 -27.03 -2.45 14.95
CA MET A 91 -28.43 -2.88 14.98
C MET A 91 -28.55 -4.41 15.15
N ASN A 92 -27.68 -5.18 14.51
CA ASN A 92 -27.60 -6.63 14.69
C ASN A 92 -27.18 -7.00 16.12
N LYS A 93 -26.29 -6.22 16.74
CA LYS A 93 -25.92 -6.38 18.14
C LYS A 93 -27.12 -6.13 19.07
N ARG A 94 -27.86 -5.03 18.88
CA ARG A 94 -29.07 -4.71 19.66
C ARG A 94 -30.19 -5.73 19.49
N LEU A 95 -30.33 -6.33 18.30
CA LEU A 95 -31.27 -7.42 18.05
C LEU A 95 -30.91 -8.66 18.87
N LYS A 96 -29.61 -9.00 18.96
CA LYS A 96 -29.11 -10.12 19.79
C LYS A 96 -29.26 -9.86 21.28
N GLU A 97 -29.07 -8.62 21.71
CA GLU A 97 -29.21 -8.19 23.11
C GLU A 97 -30.68 -7.98 23.53
N GLY A 98 -31.63 -8.09 22.61
CA GLY A 98 -33.06 -7.92 22.87
C GLY A 98 -33.49 -6.47 23.15
N THR A 99 -32.57 -5.51 23.04
CA THR A 99 -32.82 -4.07 23.22
C THR A 99 -33.47 -3.43 22.00
N TYR A 100 -33.48 -4.13 20.86
CA TYR A 100 -34.22 -3.76 19.66
C TYR A 100 -35.14 -4.90 19.21
N LYS A 101 -36.44 -4.59 19.02
CA LYS A 101 -37.48 -5.54 18.60
C LYS A 101 -38.00 -5.31 17.17
N GLY A 102 -37.36 -4.40 16.42
CA GLY A 102 -37.76 -4.08 15.06
C GLY A 102 -37.30 -5.10 14.02
N LYS A 103 -37.68 -4.88 12.76
CA LYS A 103 -37.24 -5.71 11.63
C LYS A 103 -35.74 -5.51 11.37
N LYS A 104 -35.13 -6.45 10.65
CA LYS A 104 -33.72 -6.36 10.22
C LYS A 104 -33.46 -5.01 9.54
N PHE A 105 -32.42 -4.32 9.98
CA PHE A 105 -31.99 -3.06 9.37
C PHE A 105 -31.57 -3.31 7.92
N ASN A 106 -32.02 -2.45 7.00
CA ASN A 106 -31.65 -2.49 5.59
C ASN A 106 -31.37 -1.05 5.14
N ALA A 107 -30.16 -0.82 4.63
CA ALA A 107 -29.74 0.48 4.14
C ALA A 107 -29.72 0.50 2.61
N ILE A 108 -30.23 1.58 2.03
CA ILE A 108 -30.09 1.88 0.61
C ILE A 108 -29.22 3.13 0.51
N CYS A 109 -28.06 2.96 -0.10
CA CYS A 109 -27.08 4.02 -0.27
C CYS A 109 -27.19 4.63 -1.67
N HIS A 110 -27.16 5.95 -1.74
CA HIS A 110 -27.15 6.70 -3.00
C HIS A 110 -26.06 7.76 -2.96
N PHE A 111 -25.27 7.86 -4.02
CA PHE A 111 -24.29 8.92 -4.23
C PHE A 111 -24.79 9.88 -5.30
N PHE A 112 -25.06 11.12 -4.91
CA PHE A 112 -25.50 12.20 -5.79
C PHE A 112 -24.41 13.27 -5.87
N GLY A 113 -23.50 13.15 -6.83
CA GLY A 113 -22.36 14.05 -6.98
C GLY A 113 -22.12 14.43 -8.44
N TYR A 114 -21.49 13.54 -9.20
CA TYR A 114 -21.14 13.78 -10.60
C TYR A 114 -22.32 14.19 -11.49
N GLN A 115 -23.50 13.61 -11.25
CA GLN A 115 -24.69 13.89 -12.06
C GLN A 115 -25.17 15.34 -11.91
N ALA A 116 -24.87 16.00 -10.78
CA ALA A 116 -25.27 17.38 -10.50
C ALA A 116 -24.23 18.42 -10.96
N ARG A 117 -22.96 18.04 -11.13
CA ARG A 117 -21.90 18.99 -11.55
C ARG A 117 -22.00 19.37 -13.04
N GLY A 118 -22.62 18.53 -13.86
CA GLY A 118 -22.85 18.77 -15.28
C GLY A 118 -24.31 19.13 -15.64
N SER A 119 -25.16 19.45 -14.66
CA SER A 119 -26.56 19.77 -14.92
C SER A 119 -26.73 21.15 -15.57
N LEU A 120 -27.87 21.37 -16.24
CA LEU A 120 -28.22 22.70 -16.75
C LEU A 120 -28.27 23.71 -15.59
N PRO A 121 -27.58 24.87 -15.70
CA PRO A 121 -27.60 25.89 -14.66
C PRO A 121 -29.01 26.43 -14.45
N SER A 122 -29.34 26.78 -13.22
CA SER A 122 -30.60 27.49 -12.95
C SER A 122 -30.57 28.89 -13.57
N LYS A 123 -31.73 29.54 -13.71
CA LYS A 123 -31.78 30.94 -14.16
C LYS A 123 -30.90 31.84 -13.28
N PHE A 124 -30.88 31.59 -11.97
CA PHE A 124 -30.04 32.32 -11.03
C PHE A 124 -28.55 32.13 -11.36
N ASP A 125 -28.10 30.89 -11.59
CA ASP A 125 -26.70 30.60 -11.92
C ASP A 125 -26.29 31.21 -13.28
N CYS A 126 -27.20 31.19 -14.27
CA CYS A 126 -27.00 31.85 -15.56
C CYS A 126 -26.79 33.37 -15.39
N ASP A 127 -27.72 34.04 -14.70
CA ASP A 127 -27.66 35.48 -14.46
C ASP A 127 -26.39 35.84 -13.64
N TYR A 128 -26.08 35.03 -12.62
CA TYR A 128 -24.92 35.23 -11.75
C TYR A 128 -23.59 35.04 -12.50
N ALA A 129 -23.42 33.94 -13.24
CA ALA A 129 -22.22 33.67 -14.02
C ALA A 129 -22.00 34.71 -15.13
N TYR A 130 -23.08 35.13 -15.81
CA TYR A 130 -23.02 36.17 -16.82
C TYR A 130 -22.54 37.52 -16.24
N VAL A 131 -23.09 37.93 -15.09
CA VAL A 131 -22.67 39.16 -14.41
C VAL A 131 -21.22 39.07 -13.92
N LEU A 132 -20.80 37.93 -13.36
CA LEU A 132 -19.40 37.73 -12.95
C LEU A 132 -18.43 37.89 -14.15
N GLY A 133 -18.77 37.32 -15.31
CA GLY A 133 -17.97 37.49 -16.53
C GLY A 133 -17.85 38.95 -16.97
N HIS A 134 -18.95 39.71 -16.92
CA HIS A 134 -18.95 41.15 -17.20
C HIS A 134 -18.09 41.94 -16.22
N ILE A 135 -18.13 41.60 -14.93
CA ILE A 135 -17.27 42.23 -13.92
C ILE A 135 -15.80 41.96 -14.21
N CYS A 136 -15.44 40.71 -14.56
CA CYS A 136 -14.06 40.37 -14.94
C CYS A 136 -13.56 41.22 -16.12
N TYR A 137 -14.41 41.46 -17.12
CA TYR A 137 -14.08 42.37 -18.22
C TYR A 137 -13.76 43.79 -17.72
N HIS A 138 -14.59 44.35 -16.82
CA HIS A 138 -14.35 45.68 -16.26
C HIS A 138 -13.09 45.76 -15.38
N ILE A 139 -12.78 44.70 -14.62
CA ILE A 139 -11.53 44.59 -13.85
C ILE A 139 -10.31 44.66 -14.78
N LEU A 140 -10.35 43.89 -15.88
CA LEU A 140 -9.29 43.88 -16.89
C LEU A 140 -9.16 45.23 -17.61
N ALA A 141 -10.28 45.84 -18.01
CA ALA A 141 -10.30 47.14 -18.67
C ALA A 141 -9.76 48.27 -17.78
N ALA A 142 -9.92 48.14 -16.46
CA ALA A 142 -9.35 49.06 -15.47
C ALA A 142 -7.86 48.80 -15.17
N GLY A 143 -7.24 47.78 -15.78
CA GLY A 143 -5.84 47.42 -15.55
C GLY A 143 -5.55 46.80 -14.18
N LEU A 144 -6.58 46.27 -13.50
CA LEU A 144 -6.46 45.69 -12.16
C LEU A 144 -6.12 44.20 -12.24
N ASN A 145 -5.24 43.72 -11.34
CA ASN A 145 -4.84 42.30 -11.25
C ASN A 145 -5.00 41.76 -9.82
N GLY A 146 -5.16 40.43 -9.67
CA GLY A 146 -5.31 39.80 -8.35
C GLY A 146 -6.63 40.08 -7.63
N TYR A 147 -7.67 40.50 -8.38
CA TYR A 147 -9.03 40.70 -7.85
C TYR A 147 -9.98 39.58 -8.32
N MET A 148 -10.89 39.18 -7.43
CA MET A 148 -12.02 38.30 -7.71
C MET A 148 -13.28 39.14 -7.98
N ALA A 149 -14.03 38.79 -9.02
CA ALA A 149 -15.34 39.40 -9.28
C ALA A 149 -16.33 39.03 -8.16
N THR A 150 -17.07 40.01 -7.64
CA THR A 150 -18.04 39.80 -6.57
C THR A 150 -19.37 40.47 -6.88
N VAL A 151 -20.46 39.84 -6.42
CA VAL A 151 -21.81 40.41 -6.50
C VAL A 151 -22.44 40.28 -5.12
N THR A 152 -23.01 41.37 -4.62
CA THR A 152 -23.74 41.39 -3.35
C THR A 152 -25.22 41.67 -3.59
N ASN A 153 -26.03 41.46 -2.54
CA ASN A 153 -27.49 41.60 -2.60
C ASN A 153 -28.21 40.57 -3.50
N LEU A 154 -27.65 39.34 -3.57
CA LEU A 154 -28.14 38.24 -4.42
C LEU A 154 -29.58 37.78 -4.13
N LYS A 155 -30.14 38.10 -2.96
CA LYS A 155 -31.54 37.83 -2.62
C LYS A 155 -32.53 38.73 -3.36
N SER A 156 -32.07 39.87 -3.86
CA SER A 156 -32.89 40.82 -4.61
C SER A 156 -32.94 40.44 -6.10
N PRO A 157 -33.90 40.96 -6.88
CA PRO A 157 -33.89 40.81 -8.35
C PRO A 157 -32.60 41.35 -8.97
N VAL A 158 -32.22 40.82 -10.14
CA VAL A 158 -30.92 41.08 -10.81
C VAL A 158 -30.62 42.58 -10.98
N ASN A 159 -31.64 43.40 -11.22
CA ASN A 159 -31.48 44.86 -11.37
C ASN A 159 -31.07 45.59 -10.07
N LYS A 160 -31.09 44.93 -8.91
CA LYS A 160 -30.66 45.46 -7.61
C LYS A 160 -29.36 44.83 -7.12
N TRP A 161 -28.73 43.98 -7.94
CA TRP A 161 -27.44 43.41 -7.63
C TRP A 161 -26.36 44.49 -7.64
N LYS A 162 -25.42 44.38 -6.70
CA LYS A 162 -24.29 45.30 -6.60
C LYS A 162 -23.02 44.58 -7.00
N CYS A 163 -22.47 44.98 -8.13
CA CYS A 163 -21.24 44.45 -8.70
C CYS A 163 -20.01 45.09 -8.06
N GLY A 164 -18.96 44.31 -7.83
CA GLY A 164 -17.70 44.79 -7.25
C GLY A 164 -16.54 43.84 -7.50
N ALA A 165 -15.38 44.19 -6.95
CA ALA A 165 -14.15 43.41 -7.04
C ALA A 165 -13.49 43.32 -5.66
N ALA A 166 -13.07 42.12 -5.24
CA ALA A 166 -12.41 41.90 -3.96
C ALA A 166 -10.98 41.39 -4.18
N PRO A 167 -9.96 41.95 -3.50
CA PRO A 167 -8.59 41.48 -3.65
C PRO A 167 -8.46 40.06 -3.10
N ILE A 168 -7.84 39.16 -3.88
CA ILE A 168 -7.70 37.73 -3.52
C ILE A 168 -6.93 37.57 -2.20
N THR A 169 -5.95 38.43 -1.95
CA THR A 169 -5.14 38.44 -0.72
C THR A 169 -5.95 38.63 0.55
N ALA A 170 -7.11 39.31 0.50
CA ALA A 170 -7.98 39.48 1.65
C ALA A 170 -8.67 38.17 2.09
N MET A 171 -8.68 37.15 1.23
CA MET A 171 -9.25 35.82 1.51
C MET A 171 -8.18 34.77 1.83
N MET A 172 -6.90 35.12 1.74
CA MET A 172 -5.79 34.20 2.02
C MET A 172 -5.44 34.22 3.50
N THR A 173 -5.20 33.06 4.10
CA THR A 173 -4.59 32.96 5.43
C THR A 173 -3.44 31.96 5.43
N VAL A 174 -2.46 32.19 6.32
CA VAL A 174 -1.33 31.30 6.54
C VAL A 174 -1.63 30.46 7.77
N LYS A 175 -1.77 29.14 7.59
CA LYS A 175 -1.95 28.21 8.70
C LYS A 175 -0.56 27.78 9.18
N ASN A 176 -0.20 28.06 10.43
CA ASN A 176 1.00 27.51 11.04
C ASN A 176 0.79 26.00 11.26
N TRP A 177 1.57 25.18 10.58
CA TRP A 177 1.58 23.75 10.81
C TRP A 177 2.37 23.50 12.10
N SER A 178 1.68 23.31 13.22
CA SER A 178 2.33 22.70 14.39
C SER A 178 2.63 21.25 14.05
N GLN A 179 3.88 20.93 13.72
CA GLN A 179 4.38 19.59 13.96
C GLN A 179 4.33 19.31 15.47
N ASN A 180 4.25 18.03 15.82
CA ASN A 180 4.29 17.51 17.18
C ASN A 180 5.29 18.27 18.08
N ALA A 181 4.92 18.44 19.35
CA ALA A 181 5.81 18.97 20.39
C ALA A 181 7.15 18.21 20.37
N GLY A 182 8.21 18.83 19.83
CA GLY A 182 9.55 18.23 19.75
C GLY A 182 10.40 18.66 18.54
N SER A 183 9.84 19.23 17.48
CA SER A 183 10.60 19.70 16.30
C SER A 183 10.81 21.22 16.34
N THR A 184 12.07 21.67 16.45
CA THR A 184 12.47 23.09 16.42
C THR A 184 12.67 23.63 15.00
N SER A 185 12.08 23.02 13.96
CA SER A 185 12.05 23.62 12.63
C SER A 185 10.73 24.36 12.42
N THR A 186 10.78 25.68 12.33
CA THR A 186 9.67 26.54 11.92
C THR A 186 9.27 26.20 10.48
N SER A 187 8.26 25.34 10.31
CA SER A 187 7.67 25.10 8.99
C SER A 187 6.99 26.39 8.53
N ILE A 188 7.48 26.99 7.45
CA ILE A 188 6.85 28.14 6.80
C ILE A 188 5.51 27.68 6.21
N GLY A 189 4.39 28.14 6.77
CA GLY A 189 3.06 27.83 6.26
C GLY A 189 2.86 28.40 4.85
N ARG A 190 2.18 27.66 3.96
CA ARG A 190 1.80 28.14 2.63
C ARG A 190 0.53 29.01 2.72
N PRO A 191 0.50 30.20 2.08
CA PRO A 191 -0.72 31.02 2.03
C PRO A 191 -1.74 30.35 1.09
N ALA A 192 -2.97 30.16 1.57
CA ALA A 192 -4.06 29.55 0.79
C ALA A 192 -5.40 30.23 1.07
N ILE A 193 -6.35 30.13 0.14
CA ILE A 193 -7.76 30.42 0.37
C ILE A 193 -8.36 29.18 1.00
N HIS A 194 -8.81 29.28 2.24
CA HIS A 194 -9.34 28.11 2.96
C HIS A 194 -10.84 27.98 2.69
N PRO A 195 -11.36 26.73 2.60
CA PRO A 195 -12.80 26.50 2.47
C PRO A 195 -13.58 27.18 3.61
N ALA A 196 -14.64 27.90 3.26
CA ALA A 196 -15.57 28.44 4.25
C ALA A 196 -16.47 27.30 4.75
N MET A 197 -16.21 26.86 5.99
CA MET A 197 -17.00 25.80 6.63
C MET A 197 -18.39 26.32 7.03
N VAL A 198 -19.34 25.38 7.18
CA VAL A 198 -20.68 25.69 7.66
C VAL A 198 -20.61 26.32 9.05
N ASP A 199 -21.23 27.50 9.20
CA ASP A 199 -21.39 28.14 10.51
C ASP A 199 -22.47 27.42 11.32
N LEU A 200 -22.05 26.63 12.31
CA LEU A 200 -22.92 25.88 13.21
C LEU A 200 -23.78 26.77 14.13
N LYS A 201 -23.45 28.08 14.23
CA LYS A 201 -24.25 29.09 14.95
C LYS A 201 -25.07 29.96 14.00
N GLY A 202 -25.01 29.67 12.69
CA GLY A 202 -25.70 30.44 11.67
C GLY A 202 -27.17 30.03 11.52
N LYS A 203 -28.00 30.99 11.11
CA LYS A 203 -29.44 30.79 10.88
C LYS A 203 -29.78 29.62 9.94
N ALA A 204 -28.89 29.32 8.99
CA ALA A 204 -29.07 28.22 8.04
C ALA A 204 -28.92 26.84 8.71
N TYR A 205 -28.06 26.71 9.72
CA TYR A 205 -27.92 25.49 10.49
C TYR A 205 -29.07 25.35 11.50
N GLU A 206 -29.44 26.45 12.16
CA GLU A 206 -30.58 26.51 13.10
C GLU A 206 -31.90 26.08 12.43
N SER A 207 -32.17 26.56 11.21
CA SER A 207 -33.40 26.18 10.48
C SER A 207 -33.45 24.69 10.13
N VAL A 208 -32.30 24.08 9.79
CA VAL A 208 -32.20 22.64 9.53
C VAL A 208 -32.41 21.83 10.82
N MET A 209 -31.88 22.31 11.95
CA MET A 209 -32.06 21.67 13.26
C MET A 209 -33.51 21.75 13.76
N GLN A 210 -34.19 22.88 13.55
CA GLN A 210 -35.62 23.03 13.83
C GLN A 210 -36.47 22.05 13.00
N PHE A 211 -36.18 21.93 11.70
CA PHE A 211 -36.90 21.02 10.79
C PHE A 211 -36.71 19.53 11.16
N LYS A 212 -35.58 19.16 11.78
CA LYS A 212 -35.33 17.79 12.27
C LYS A 212 -36.19 17.40 13.48
N GLN A 213 -36.63 18.36 14.28
CA GLN A 213 -37.45 18.09 15.48
C GLN A 213 -38.93 17.85 15.14
N GLU A 214 -39.39 18.25 13.94
CA GLU A 214 -40.82 18.20 13.56
C GLU A 214 -41.23 16.92 12.79
N GLN A 215 -40.31 16.03 12.43
CA GLN A 215 -40.62 14.83 11.63
C GLN A 215 -40.52 13.54 12.47
N ASP A 216 -41.64 13.10 13.04
CA ASP A 216 -41.79 11.76 13.62
C ASP A 216 -42.19 10.76 12.53
N LYS A 217 -41.21 10.20 11.81
CA LYS A 217 -41.45 9.20 10.76
C LYS A 217 -40.49 8.02 10.84
N ASN A 218 -41.03 6.82 10.64
CA ASN A 218 -40.32 5.54 10.56
C ASN A 218 -39.39 5.39 9.33
N HIS A 219 -39.26 6.42 8.49
CA HIS A 219 -38.34 6.46 7.34
C HIS A 219 -37.64 7.82 7.34
N GLY A 220 -36.31 7.81 7.43
CA GLY A 220 -35.47 9.00 7.39
C GLY A 220 -34.42 8.90 6.30
N ALA A 221 -34.21 9.99 5.56
CA ALA A 221 -33.07 10.14 4.67
C ALA A 221 -31.92 10.80 5.45
N ILE A 222 -30.74 10.18 5.44
CA ILE A 222 -29.52 10.76 6.03
C ILE A 222 -28.68 11.31 4.88
N LEU A 223 -28.54 12.63 4.82
CA LEU A 223 -27.61 13.29 3.92
C LEU A 223 -26.23 13.29 4.59
N ILE A 224 -25.26 12.64 3.96
CA ILE A 224 -23.87 12.60 4.41
C ILE A 224 -23.08 13.55 3.50
N PRO A 225 -22.61 14.69 4.02
CA PRO A 225 -21.77 15.59 3.23
C PRO A 225 -20.40 14.96 2.97
N GLU A 226 -19.84 15.24 1.79
CA GLU A 226 -18.44 14.94 1.46
C GLU A 226 -17.54 15.60 2.53
N GLY A 227 -16.66 14.83 3.18
CA GLY A 227 -15.75 15.33 4.21
C GLY A 227 -16.14 15.11 5.68
N ILE A 228 -17.23 14.39 6.00
CA ILE A 228 -17.55 14.06 7.41
C ILE A 228 -16.40 13.32 8.11
N ILE A 229 -15.65 12.52 7.35
CA ILE A 229 -14.48 11.78 7.80
C ILE A 229 -13.39 12.71 8.38
N GLU A 230 -13.25 13.93 7.84
CA GLU A 230 -12.29 14.93 8.35
C GLU A 230 -12.68 15.50 9.72
N SER A 231 -13.97 15.44 10.05
CA SER A 231 -14.51 15.94 11.32
C SER A 231 -14.53 14.90 12.44
N ILE A 232 -14.16 13.65 12.15
CA ILE A 232 -13.99 12.59 13.15
C ILE A 232 -12.50 12.54 13.54
N PRO A 233 -12.11 13.03 14.74
CA PRO A 233 -10.69 13.19 15.10
C PRO A 233 -9.90 11.88 15.07
N GLU A 234 -10.53 10.76 15.43
CA GLU A 234 -9.92 9.43 15.49
C GLU A 234 -9.61 8.87 14.09
N VAL A 235 -10.53 9.07 13.14
CA VAL A 235 -10.36 8.63 11.75
C VAL A 235 -9.44 9.58 10.99
N TYR A 236 -9.55 10.89 11.24
CA TYR A 236 -8.68 11.91 10.65
C TYR A 236 -7.23 11.81 11.12
N ALA A 237 -6.97 11.43 12.38
CA ALA A 237 -5.61 11.16 12.86
C ALA A 237 -4.99 9.93 12.19
N LEU A 238 -5.78 8.86 12.00
CA LEU A 238 -5.36 7.67 11.25
C LEU A 238 -5.05 8.02 9.79
N LEU A 239 -5.91 8.84 9.16
CA LEU A 239 -5.76 9.32 7.78
C LEU A 239 -4.52 10.21 7.59
N LYS A 240 -4.23 11.11 8.54
CA LYS A 240 -3.04 11.96 8.51
C LYS A 240 -1.73 11.18 8.60
N LEU A 241 -1.73 10.06 9.31
CA LEU A 241 -0.56 9.17 9.41
C LEU A 241 -0.25 8.49 8.06
N LEU A 242 -1.28 8.26 7.25
CA LEU A 242 -1.23 7.61 5.93
C LEU A 242 -0.90 8.58 4.76
N LEU A 243 -0.99 9.90 5.00
CA LEU A 243 -1.00 10.96 3.98
C LEU A 243 0.40 11.48 3.56
N HIS A 244 1.49 10.88 4.03
CA HIS A 244 2.82 11.21 3.54
C HIS A 244 3.41 10.02 2.77
N PRO A 245 3.17 9.94 1.45
CA PRO A 245 3.86 8.98 0.62
C PRO A 245 5.38 9.15 0.75
N GLU A 246 6.13 8.05 0.68
CA GLU A 246 7.57 8.14 0.46
C GLU A 246 7.86 8.73 -0.94
N SER A 247 9.13 9.03 -1.25
CA SER A 247 9.53 9.64 -2.53
C SER A 247 9.18 8.81 -3.78
N ASP A 248 8.77 7.56 -3.58
CA ASP A 248 8.34 6.60 -4.61
C ASP A 248 6.81 6.38 -4.64
N ASP A 249 6.03 7.26 -3.99
CA ASP A 249 4.58 7.20 -3.84
C ASP A 249 4.06 5.98 -3.01
N SER A 250 4.93 5.30 -2.26
CA SER A 250 4.54 4.21 -1.35
C SER A 250 4.02 4.72 0.01
N ALA A 251 3.16 3.94 0.68
CA ALA A 251 2.67 4.30 2.02
C ALA A 251 3.76 4.10 3.09
N GLN A 252 3.81 5.02 4.07
CA GLN A 252 4.64 4.86 5.28
C GLN A 252 4.02 3.84 6.24
N LEU A 253 4.12 2.56 5.90
CA LEU A 253 3.55 1.46 6.68
C LEU A 253 4.18 1.34 8.07
N SER A 254 5.41 1.82 8.26
CA SER A 254 6.16 1.71 9.51
C SER A 254 5.53 2.47 10.66
N GLN A 255 4.66 3.44 10.36
CA GLN A 255 3.91 4.20 11.35
C GLN A 255 2.64 3.46 11.79
N ILE A 256 2.20 2.46 11.03
CA ILE A 256 1.00 1.68 11.34
C ILE A 256 1.38 0.54 12.28
N GLU A 257 0.94 0.65 13.54
CA GLU A 257 1.12 -0.37 14.58
C GLU A 257 0.22 -1.61 14.33
N THR A 258 0.46 -2.27 13.21
CA THR A 258 -0.34 -3.39 12.68
C THR A 258 -0.42 -4.56 13.67
N GLU A 259 0.66 -4.77 14.43
CA GLU A 259 0.74 -5.77 15.48
C GLU A 259 -0.24 -5.49 16.62
N LYS A 260 -0.43 -4.22 17.01
CA LYS A 260 -1.37 -3.84 18.08
C LYS A 260 -2.81 -3.98 17.62
N LEU A 261 -3.09 -3.61 16.37
CA LEU A 261 -4.41 -3.80 15.76
C LEU A 261 -4.79 -5.29 15.75
N LEU A 262 -3.90 -6.16 15.28
CA LEU A 262 -4.12 -7.60 15.25
C LEU A 262 -4.26 -8.18 16.66
N ALA A 263 -3.44 -7.74 17.61
CA ALA A 263 -3.56 -8.16 19.01
C ALA A 263 -4.92 -7.81 19.61
N TYR A 264 -5.42 -6.60 19.39
CA TYR A 264 -6.74 -6.16 19.85
C TYR A 264 -7.89 -6.99 19.25
N LEU A 265 -7.83 -7.28 17.95
CA LEU A 265 -8.84 -8.09 17.27
C LEU A 265 -8.86 -9.53 17.79
N VAL A 266 -7.69 -10.14 17.98
CA VAL A 266 -7.56 -11.49 18.55
C VAL A 266 -8.05 -11.51 20.00
N GLU A 267 -7.68 -10.52 20.82
CA GLU A 267 -8.15 -10.44 22.21
C GLU A 267 -9.68 -10.34 22.27
N THR A 268 -10.28 -9.50 21.42
CA THR A 268 -11.74 -9.33 21.35
C THR A 268 -12.44 -10.65 21.01
N GLU A 269 -11.96 -11.36 20.00
CA GLU A 269 -12.52 -12.64 19.57
C GLU A 269 -12.29 -13.75 20.62
N MET A 270 -11.11 -13.83 21.23
CA MET A 270 -10.82 -14.81 22.29
C MET A 270 -11.68 -14.58 23.55
N ASN A 271 -11.90 -13.32 23.93
CA ASN A 271 -12.80 -12.95 25.03
C ASN A 271 -14.25 -13.35 24.74
N LYS A 272 -14.68 -13.22 23.47
CA LYS A 272 -16.00 -13.69 23.03
C LYS A 272 -16.11 -15.22 23.14
N ARG A 273 -15.11 -15.98 22.64
CA ARG A 273 -15.08 -17.44 22.76
C ARG A 273 -15.06 -17.93 24.22
N LEU A 274 -14.40 -17.18 25.11
CA LEU A 274 -14.41 -17.45 26.54
C LEU A 274 -15.82 -17.28 27.15
N LYS A 275 -16.55 -16.22 26.76
CA LYS A 275 -17.95 -15.98 27.19
C LYS A 275 -18.90 -17.05 26.66
N GLU A 276 -18.69 -17.51 25.43
CA GLU A 276 -19.49 -18.56 24.78
C GLU A 276 -19.12 -19.97 25.28
N GLY A 277 -18.06 -20.13 26.08
CA GLY A 277 -17.60 -21.41 26.60
C GLY A 277 -16.90 -22.32 25.59
N THR A 278 -16.65 -21.84 24.38
CA THR A 278 -15.95 -22.58 23.30
C THR A 278 -14.43 -22.60 23.50
N TYR A 279 -13.91 -21.63 24.25
CA TYR A 279 -12.51 -21.57 24.66
C TYR A 279 -12.39 -21.76 26.18
N LYS A 280 -11.63 -22.77 26.60
CA LYS A 280 -11.38 -23.13 28.01
C LYS A 280 -9.97 -22.77 28.50
N GLY A 281 -9.18 -22.11 27.65
CA GLY A 281 -7.82 -21.70 28.01
C GLY A 281 -7.80 -20.46 28.91
N LYS A 282 -6.59 -20.04 29.29
CA LYS A 282 -6.40 -18.82 30.09
C LYS A 282 -6.77 -17.57 29.29
N LYS A 283 -7.09 -16.47 30.00
CA LYS A 283 -7.35 -15.17 29.36
C LYS A 283 -6.18 -14.80 28.44
N PHE A 284 -6.50 -14.47 27.19
CA PHE A 284 -5.50 -14.05 26.21
C PHE A 284 -4.88 -12.72 26.61
N ASN A 285 -3.56 -12.62 26.50
CA ASN A 285 -2.81 -11.38 26.70
C ASN A 285 -1.67 -11.34 25.68
N ALA A 286 -1.48 -10.19 25.03
CA ALA A 286 -0.47 -10.02 23.99
C ALA A 286 0.53 -8.92 24.38
N ILE A 287 1.80 -9.18 24.11
CA ILE A 287 2.88 -8.20 24.23
C ILE A 287 3.37 -7.92 22.81
N CYS A 288 3.26 -6.65 22.40
CA CYS A 288 3.61 -6.20 21.06
C CYS A 288 5.02 -5.60 21.04
N HIS A 289 5.80 -5.95 20.03
CA HIS A 289 7.13 -5.40 19.80
C HIS A 289 7.30 -5.05 18.32
N PHE A 290 7.87 -3.87 18.05
CA PHE A 290 8.25 -3.45 16.71
C PHE A 290 9.78 -3.37 16.61
N PHE A 291 10.37 -4.17 15.71
CA PHE A 291 11.82 -4.24 15.49
C PHE A 291 12.14 -3.85 14.04
N GLY A 292 12.53 -2.59 13.85
CA GLY A 292 12.86 -2.04 12.53
C GLY A 292 14.06 -1.12 12.60
N TYR A 293 13.87 0.09 13.15
CA TYR A 293 14.89 1.14 13.21
C TYR A 293 16.20 0.71 13.86
N GLN A 294 16.13 -0.04 14.96
CA GLN A 294 17.31 -0.49 15.71
C GLN A 294 18.19 -1.45 14.89
N ALA A 295 17.59 -2.20 13.96
CA ALA A 295 18.32 -3.12 13.10
C ALA A 295 19.00 -2.40 11.92
N ARG A 296 18.38 -1.35 11.37
CA ARG A 296 18.90 -0.61 10.19
C ARG A 296 20.18 0.17 10.48
N GLY A 297 20.36 0.66 11.72
CA GLY A 297 21.57 1.35 12.18
C GLY A 297 22.57 0.46 12.93
N SER A 298 22.38 -0.87 12.91
CA SER A 298 23.27 -1.79 13.63
C SER A 298 24.58 -2.06 12.88
N LEU A 299 25.58 -2.58 13.58
CA LEU A 299 26.84 -2.98 12.94
C LEU A 299 26.58 -4.14 11.93
N PRO A 300 27.12 -4.05 10.71
CA PRO A 300 26.93 -5.07 9.68
C PRO A 300 27.56 -6.40 10.07
N SER A 301 27.00 -7.52 9.59
CA SER A 301 27.64 -8.82 9.75
C SER A 301 28.97 -8.89 9.01
N LYS A 302 29.86 -9.83 9.37
CA LYS A 302 31.10 -10.08 8.60
C LYS A 302 30.79 -10.34 7.12
N PHE A 303 29.72 -11.11 6.85
CA PHE A 303 29.23 -11.33 5.49
C PHE A 303 28.86 -10.02 4.77
N ASP A 304 28.11 -9.12 5.44
CA ASP A 304 27.71 -7.84 4.85
C ASP A 304 28.90 -6.91 4.66
N CYS A 305 29.88 -6.92 5.55
CA CYS A 305 31.16 -6.21 5.39
C CYS A 305 31.89 -6.67 4.13
N ASP A 306 32.11 -7.98 4.00
CA ASP A 306 32.80 -8.56 2.84
C ASP A 306 32.02 -8.28 1.54
N TYR A 307 30.69 -8.44 1.59
CA TYR A 307 29.82 -8.23 0.44
C TYR A 307 29.82 -6.77 -0.02
N ALA A 308 29.64 -5.81 0.90
CA ALA A 308 29.67 -4.38 0.58
C ALA A 308 31.05 -3.94 0.06
N TYR A 309 32.13 -4.45 0.66
CA TYR A 309 33.50 -4.16 0.22
C TYR A 309 33.73 -4.64 -1.22
N VAL A 310 33.36 -5.89 -1.52
CA VAL A 310 33.49 -6.46 -2.87
C VAL A 310 32.64 -5.69 -3.89
N LEU A 311 31.39 -5.32 -3.55
CA LEU A 311 30.55 -4.51 -4.44
C LEU A 311 31.19 -3.15 -4.77
N GLY A 312 31.81 -2.48 -3.79
CA GLY A 312 32.54 -1.23 -4.03
C GLY A 312 33.72 -1.40 -5.00
N HIS A 313 34.48 -2.48 -4.85
CA HIS A 313 35.57 -2.83 -5.78
C HIS A 313 35.07 -3.12 -7.20
N ILE A 314 33.93 -3.80 -7.32
CA ILE A 314 33.31 -4.04 -8.63
C ILE A 314 32.91 -2.72 -9.29
N CYS A 315 32.31 -1.79 -8.54
CA CYS A 315 31.97 -0.47 -9.07
C CYS A 315 33.20 0.28 -9.61
N TYR A 316 34.34 0.18 -8.94
CA TYR A 316 35.60 0.73 -9.46
C TYR A 316 35.98 0.10 -10.81
N HIS A 317 35.91 -1.23 -10.94
CA HIS A 317 36.21 -1.90 -12.20
C HIS A 317 35.22 -1.57 -13.34
N ILE A 318 33.93 -1.41 -13.03
CA ILE A 318 32.90 -0.95 -13.99
C ILE A 318 33.29 0.44 -14.52
N LEU A 319 33.71 1.34 -13.63
CA LEU A 319 34.10 2.70 -13.98
C LEU A 319 35.38 2.73 -14.83
N VAL A 320 36.41 1.96 -14.47
CA VAL A 320 37.65 1.85 -15.26
C VAL A 320 37.39 1.25 -16.65
N ALA A 321 36.43 0.33 -16.77
CA ALA A 321 36.00 -0.23 -18.04
C ALA A 321 35.16 0.74 -18.90
N GLY A 322 34.83 1.94 -18.39
CA GLY A 322 34.02 2.93 -19.10
C GLY A 322 32.54 2.55 -19.25
N LEU A 323 32.04 1.64 -18.41
CA LEU A 323 30.66 1.15 -18.48
C LEU A 323 29.73 2.03 -17.63
N ASN A 324 28.54 2.33 -18.14
CA ASN A 324 27.49 3.11 -17.44
C ASN A 324 26.15 2.35 -17.48
N GLY A 325 25.30 2.56 -16.47
CA GLY A 325 23.98 1.92 -16.36
C GLY A 325 24.03 0.45 -15.93
N TYR A 326 25.14 0.02 -15.31
CA TYR A 326 25.31 -1.33 -14.77
C TYR A 326 25.24 -1.33 -13.24
N MET A 327 24.64 -2.38 -12.69
CA MET A 327 24.63 -2.71 -11.26
C MET A 327 25.75 -3.72 -10.96
N ALA A 328 26.54 -3.47 -9.92
CA ALA A 328 27.51 -4.43 -9.42
C ALA A 328 26.80 -5.68 -8.89
N THR A 329 27.28 -6.87 -9.24
CA THR A 329 26.69 -8.14 -8.81
C THR A 329 27.76 -9.14 -8.41
N VAL A 330 27.45 -9.97 -7.41
CA VAL A 330 28.30 -11.06 -6.94
C VAL A 330 27.47 -12.33 -6.89
N THR A 331 28.03 -13.41 -7.41
CA THR A 331 27.41 -14.74 -7.34
C THR A 331 28.26 -15.71 -6.52
N ASN A 332 27.67 -16.87 -6.21
CA ASN A 332 28.26 -17.89 -5.35
C ASN A 332 28.46 -17.45 -3.88
N LEU A 333 27.56 -16.60 -3.37
CA LEU A 333 27.60 -16.03 -2.01
C LEU A 333 27.51 -17.08 -0.88
N LYS A 334 27.04 -18.30 -1.17
CA LYS A 334 27.10 -19.44 -0.22
C LYS A 334 28.53 -19.83 0.11
N SER A 335 29.41 -19.77 -0.88
CA SER A 335 30.81 -20.18 -0.76
C SER A 335 31.63 -19.14 0.04
N PRO A 336 32.84 -19.52 0.51
CA PRO A 336 33.79 -18.55 1.06
C PRO A 336 34.12 -17.44 0.06
N VAL A 337 34.52 -16.28 0.56
CA VAL A 337 34.73 -15.03 -0.21
C VAL A 337 35.67 -15.23 -1.41
N ASN A 338 36.72 -16.04 -1.27
CA ASN A 338 37.66 -16.34 -2.35
C ASN A 338 37.07 -17.11 -3.55
N LYS A 339 35.85 -17.65 -3.43
CA LYS A 339 35.11 -18.34 -4.50
C LYS A 339 33.97 -17.49 -5.07
N TRP A 340 33.80 -16.26 -4.59
CA TRP A 340 32.80 -15.35 -5.13
C TRP A 340 33.16 -14.95 -6.55
N LYS A 341 32.13 -14.81 -7.38
CA LYS A 341 32.28 -14.41 -8.78
C LYS A 341 31.68 -13.03 -8.95
N CYS A 342 32.55 -12.07 -9.25
CA CYS A 342 32.21 -10.68 -9.46
C CYS A 342 31.76 -10.43 -10.90
N GLY A 343 30.80 -9.54 -11.08
CA GLY A 343 30.30 -9.15 -12.39
C GLY A 343 29.47 -7.88 -12.35
N ALA A 344 28.87 -7.54 -13.49
CA ALA A 344 28.00 -6.38 -13.64
C ALA A 344 26.77 -6.76 -14.48
N ALA A 345 25.60 -6.30 -14.09
CA ALA A 345 24.34 -6.53 -14.80
C ALA A 345 23.73 -5.20 -15.25
N PRO A 346 23.29 -5.04 -16.51
CA PRO A 346 22.67 -3.80 -16.97
C PRO A 346 21.35 -3.56 -16.22
N ILE A 347 21.17 -2.36 -15.68
CA ILE A 347 19.98 -1.99 -14.88
C ILE A 347 18.70 -2.17 -15.70
N THR A 348 18.75 -1.85 -17.00
CA THR A 348 17.64 -1.98 -17.93
C THR A 348 17.12 -3.41 -18.08
N ALA A 349 17.96 -4.44 -17.89
CA ALA A 349 17.52 -5.84 -17.95
C ALA A 349 16.66 -6.26 -16.74
N MET A 350 16.65 -5.46 -15.67
CA MET A 350 15.85 -5.68 -14.46
C MET A 350 14.62 -4.77 -14.40
N MET A 351 14.47 -3.84 -15.36
CA MET A 351 13.35 -2.90 -15.40
C MET A 351 12.20 -3.47 -16.22
N THR A 352 10.98 -3.23 -15.76
CA THR A 352 9.77 -3.46 -16.53
C THR A 352 8.90 -2.20 -16.52
N VAL A 353 8.17 -1.99 -17.61
CA VAL A 353 7.21 -0.89 -17.73
C VAL A 353 5.83 -1.43 -17.35
N LYS A 354 5.24 -0.93 -16.27
CA LYS A 354 3.81 -1.15 -16.02
C LYS A 354 3.02 -0.17 -16.86
N ASN A 355 2.17 -0.69 -17.75
CA ASN A 355 1.18 0.12 -18.44
C ASN A 355 0.17 0.63 -17.41
N TRP A 356 0.19 1.94 -17.17
CA TRP A 356 -0.82 2.62 -16.38
C TRP A 356 -2.07 2.82 -17.26
N SER A 357 -2.88 1.77 -17.41
CA SER A 357 -4.23 1.89 -17.97
C SER A 357 -5.25 1.68 -16.87
N GLN A 358 -5.70 2.79 -16.28
CA GLN A 358 -7.05 2.90 -15.76
C GLN A 358 -7.73 3.98 -16.58
N ASN A 359 -8.20 3.60 -17.77
CA ASN A 359 -9.36 4.17 -18.44
C ASN A 359 -9.52 3.46 -19.79
N ALA A 360 -10.44 2.52 -19.85
CA ALA A 360 -11.03 2.07 -21.11
C ALA A 360 -11.82 3.25 -21.70
N GLY A 361 -11.15 4.15 -22.41
CA GLY A 361 -11.78 5.31 -23.05
C GLY A 361 -10.89 6.51 -23.36
N SER A 362 -9.66 6.58 -22.84
CA SER A 362 -8.74 7.69 -23.12
C SER A 362 -7.65 7.25 -24.08
N THR A 363 -7.67 7.80 -25.30
CA THR A 363 -6.67 7.65 -26.37
C THR A 363 -5.36 8.38 -26.07
N SER A 364 -4.93 8.46 -24.80
CA SER A 364 -3.61 8.95 -24.44
C SER A 364 -2.76 7.78 -23.98
N THR A 365 -1.78 7.42 -24.80
CA THR A 365 -0.70 6.48 -24.50
C THR A 365 0.14 7.08 -23.37
N SER A 366 -0.27 6.86 -22.12
CA SER A 366 0.57 7.14 -20.96
C SER A 366 1.78 6.21 -21.05
N ILE A 367 2.93 6.77 -21.42
CA ILE A 367 4.21 6.06 -21.38
C ILE A 367 4.43 5.65 -19.92
N GLY A 368 4.31 4.34 -19.62
CA GLY A 368 4.51 3.83 -18.28
C GLY A 368 5.92 4.15 -17.77
N ARG A 369 6.08 4.43 -16.48
CA ARG A 369 7.40 4.66 -15.88
C ARG A 369 8.15 3.32 -15.75
N PRO A 370 9.38 3.18 -16.29
CA PRO A 370 10.16 1.97 -16.10
C PRO A 370 10.63 1.89 -14.64
N ALA A 371 10.44 0.73 -14.01
CA ALA A 371 10.84 0.51 -12.62
C ALA A 371 11.41 -0.89 -12.42
N ILE A 372 12.34 -1.03 -11.47
CA ILE A 372 12.72 -2.34 -10.93
C ILE A 372 11.66 -2.70 -9.89
N HIS A 373 11.02 -3.85 -10.04
CA HIS A 373 10.00 -4.28 -9.08
C HIS A 373 10.62 -5.08 -7.93
N PRO A 374 10.11 -4.90 -6.70
CA PRO A 374 10.50 -5.75 -5.58
C PRO A 374 10.30 -7.22 -5.91
N ALA A 375 11.31 -8.05 -5.61
CA ALA A 375 11.18 -9.50 -5.70
C ALA A 375 10.36 -10.00 -4.50
N MET A 376 9.15 -10.50 -4.76
CA MET A 376 8.29 -11.09 -3.74
C MET A 376 8.85 -12.45 -3.29
N VAL A 377 8.47 -12.91 -2.08
CA VAL A 377 8.88 -14.24 -1.62
C VAL A 377 8.23 -15.32 -2.49
N ASP A 378 9.05 -16.26 -2.97
CA ASP A 378 8.54 -17.45 -3.65
C ASP A 378 7.90 -18.41 -2.64
N LEU A 379 6.56 -18.45 -2.64
CA LEU A 379 5.77 -19.32 -1.76
C LEU A 379 5.94 -20.81 -2.05
N LYS A 380 6.52 -21.17 -3.21
CA LYS A 380 6.88 -22.55 -3.56
C LYS A 380 8.38 -22.81 -3.39
N GLY A 381 9.14 -21.82 -2.94
CA GLY A 381 10.58 -21.92 -2.77
C GLY A 381 10.94 -22.76 -1.54
N LYS A 382 12.09 -23.44 -1.59
CA LYS A 382 12.62 -24.24 -0.48
C LYS A 382 12.76 -23.46 0.83
N ALA A 383 12.99 -22.15 0.75
CA ALA A 383 13.06 -21.27 1.91
C ALA A 383 11.70 -21.13 2.63
N TYR A 384 10.60 -21.23 1.88
CA TYR A 384 9.23 -21.13 2.36
C TYR A 384 8.63 -22.50 2.75
N GLU A 385 8.98 -23.58 2.07
CA GLU A 385 8.51 -24.97 2.30
C GLU A 385 8.91 -25.59 3.68
N GLN A 386 9.43 -24.81 4.62
CA GLN A 386 9.76 -25.31 5.95
C GLN A 386 8.50 -25.63 6.77
N ASN A 387 8.60 -26.62 7.67
CA ASN A 387 7.55 -27.21 8.52
C ASN A 387 6.76 -26.20 9.40
N ALA A 388 5.95 -25.33 8.79
CA ALA A 388 5.18 -24.31 9.47
C ALA A 388 4.16 -24.90 10.45
N GLU A 389 3.52 -26.02 10.10
CA GLU A 389 2.55 -26.71 10.96
C GLU A 389 3.20 -27.26 12.24
N LYS A 390 4.44 -27.76 12.13
CA LYS A 390 5.20 -28.22 13.29
C LYS A 390 5.54 -27.06 14.22
N PHE A 391 5.94 -25.92 13.66
CA PHE A 391 6.23 -24.71 14.44
C PHE A 391 4.99 -24.05 15.05
N LEU A 392 3.80 -24.32 14.51
CA LEU A 392 2.54 -23.82 15.06
C LEU A 392 2.19 -24.53 16.37
N MET A 393 2.35 -25.85 16.41
CA MET A 393 1.88 -26.69 17.52
C MET A 393 2.98 -27.06 18.52
N GLU A 394 4.23 -27.22 18.10
CA GLU A 394 5.35 -27.61 18.96
C GLU A 394 6.20 -26.42 19.41
N ASP A 395 6.80 -26.51 20.60
CA ASP A 395 7.63 -25.45 21.19
C ASP A 395 9.10 -25.56 20.76
N LEU A 396 9.34 -25.40 19.46
CA LEU A 396 10.67 -25.54 18.84
C LEU A 396 11.41 -24.20 18.78
N TYR A 397 11.67 -23.58 19.94
CA TYR A 397 12.40 -22.32 20.03
C TYR A 397 13.90 -22.48 19.74
N ARG A 398 14.48 -21.54 18.98
CA ARG A 398 15.94 -21.39 18.83
C ARG A 398 16.39 -20.01 19.28
N ASN A 399 17.50 -19.99 20.00
CA ASN A 399 18.19 -18.77 20.40
C ASN A 399 19.49 -18.63 19.59
N PRO A 400 19.52 -17.80 18.53
CA PRO A 400 20.70 -17.66 17.65
C PRO A 400 21.88 -16.92 18.30
N GLY A 401 21.68 -16.26 19.44
CA GLY A 401 22.68 -15.40 20.06
C GLY A 401 22.95 -14.10 19.27
N PRO A 402 23.80 -13.21 19.81
CA PRO A 402 24.22 -11.97 19.15
C PRO A 402 25.14 -12.24 17.95
N LEU A 403 25.18 -11.29 17.02
CA LEU A 403 26.14 -11.28 15.92
C LEU A 403 27.58 -11.38 16.46
N GLN A 404 28.36 -12.30 15.90
CA GLN A 404 29.77 -12.49 16.24
C GLN A 404 30.65 -12.00 15.08
N TYR A 405 31.81 -11.42 15.41
CA TYR A 405 32.82 -10.99 14.42
C TYR A 405 34.05 -11.91 14.42
N ASP A 406 34.20 -12.71 15.46
CA ASP A 406 35.24 -13.71 15.61
C ASP A 406 34.65 -15.02 16.16
N GLY A 407 35.36 -16.12 15.98
CA GLY A 407 34.94 -17.45 16.40
C GLY A 407 33.92 -18.14 15.47
N PRO A 408 33.36 -19.28 15.89
CA PRO A 408 32.58 -20.17 15.01
C PRO A 408 31.32 -19.56 14.39
N GLY A 409 30.76 -18.52 15.02
CA GLY A 409 29.56 -17.83 14.55
C GLY A 409 29.81 -16.69 13.57
N ALA A 410 31.06 -16.28 13.36
CA ALA A 410 31.39 -15.08 12.58
C ALA A 410 31.01 -15.21 11.09
N ASP A 411 31.13 -16.41 10.53
CA ASP A 411 30.83 -16.69 9.11
C ASP A 411 29.39 -17.19 8.89
N ALA A 412 28.51 -17.03 9.89
CA ALA A 412 27.12 -17.42 9.79
C ALA A 412 26.38 -16.59 8.73
N LYS A 413 25.71 -17.27 7.79
CA LYS A 413 24.92 -16.66 6.71
C LYS A 413 23.42 -16.80 6.96
N ALA A 414 22.63 -15.96 6.31
CA ALA A 414 21.18 -16.08 6.37
C ALA A 414 20.72 -17.43 5.82
N VAL A 415 19.76 -18.06 6.50
CA VAL A 415 19.24 -19.38 6.11
C VAL A 415 18.56 -19.33 4.72
N SER A 416 17.92 -18.22 4.32
CA SER A 416 17.40 -18.07 2.95
C SER A 416 18.50 -18.27 1.93
N LEU A 417 19.60 -17.55 2.11
CA LEU A 417 20.76 -17.63 1.23
C LEU A 417 21.33 -19.04 1.19
N CYS A 418 21.38 -19.77 2.32
CA CYS A 418 21.90 -21.14 2.37
C CYS A 418 20.97 -22.18 1.72
N VAL A 419 19.65 -22.01 1.84
CA VAL A 419 18.64 -22.97 1.37
C VAL A 419 18.29 -22.77 -0.11
N GLU A 420 18.46 -21.55 -0.63
CA GLU A 420 18.19 -21.24 -2.04
C GLU A 420 19.26 -21.83 -2.97
N ASP A 421 18.96 -22.93 -3.65
CA ASP A 421 19.85 -23.52 -4.67
C ASP A 421 19.61 -22.92 -6.07
N GLN A 422 19.45 -21.61 -6.15
CA GLN A 422 19.35 -20.91 -7.44
C GLN A 422 20.74 -20.49 -7.90
N ASP A 423 21.52 -21.42 -8.46
CA ASP A 423 22.71 -21.07 -9.23
C ASP A 423 22.29 -20.55 -10.61
N TYR A 424 21.64 -19.38 -10.64
CA TYR A 424 21.15 -18.76 -11.87
C TYR A 424 22.29 -18.55 -12.88
N MET A 425 23.42 -17.98 -12.42
CA MET A 425 24.57 -17.73 -13.28
C MET A 425 25.28 -19.01 -13.71
N GLY A 426 25.38 -20.03 -12.85
CA GLY A 426 25.91 -21.33 -13.27
C GLY A 426 25.01 -22.04 -14.27
N ARG A 427 23.68 -21.90 -14.16
CA ARG A 427 22.73 -22.40 -15.17
C ARG A 427 22.87 -21.66 -16.50
N ILE A 428 23.03 -20.33 -16.48
CA ILE A 428 23.35 -19.55 -17.70
C ILE A 428 24.66 -20.03 -18.32
N LYS A 429 25.71 -20.19 -17.50
CA LYS A 429 26.99 -20.67 -17.99
C LYS A 429 26.88 -22.07 -18.62
N LYS A 430 26.13 -22.97 -17.98
CA LYS A 430 25.86 -24.32 -18.50
C LYS A 430 25.07 -24.28 -19.82
N LEU A 431 24.11 -23.35 -19.96
CA LEU A 431 23.42 -23.11 -21.23
C LEU A 431 24.39 -22.63 -22.31
N GLN A 432 25.27 -21.68 -21.99
CA GLN A 432 26.33 -21.23 -22.92
C GLN A 432 27.25 -22.37 -23.34
N GLU A 433 27.66 -23.23 -22.40
CA GLU A 433 28.47 -24.42 -22.69
C GLU A 433 27.76 -25.38 -23.66
N TYR A 434 26.44 -25.59 -23.53
CA TYR A 434 25.66 -26.38 -24.50
C TYR A 434 25.59 -25.72 -25.88
N LEU A 435 25.42 -24.39 -25.94
CA LEU A 435 25.41 -23.67 -27.22
C LEU A 435 26.78 -23.75 -27.91
N ASP A 436 27.86 -23.66 -27.15
CA ASP A 436 29.23 -23.83 -27.67
C ASP A 436 29.49 -25.26 -28.15
N GLN A 437 28.94 -26.28 -27.48
CA GLN A 437 28.98 -27.67 -27.97
C GLN A 437 28.25 -27.82 -29.30
N VAL A 438 27.03 -27.28 -29.43
CA VAL A 438 26.28 -27.28 -30.70
C VAL A 438 27.08 -26.57 -31.79
N ARG A 439 27.66 -25.40 -31.49
CA ARG A 439 28.53 -24.66 -32.42
C ARG A 439 29.76 -25.45 -32.85
N THR A 440 30.30 -26.29 -31.95
CA THR A 440 31.46 -27.13 -32.23
C THR A 440 31.11 -28.31 -33.14
N ILE A 441 29.91 -28.87 -33.00
CA ILE A 441 29.39 -29.97 -33.82
C ILE A 441 29.02 -29.46 -35.22
N VAL A 442 28.37 -28.30 -35.32
CA VAL A 442 27.88 -27.71 -36.58
C VAL A 442 28.95 -26.82 -37.22
N LYS A 443 30.12 -27.40 -37.54
CA LYS A 443 31.20 -26.72 -38.27
C LYS A 443 31.06 -26.89 -39.79
N PRO A 444 31.70 -26.02 -40.60
CA PRO A 444 31.79 -26.23 -42.04
C PRO A 444 32.36 -27.64 -42.35
N GLY A 445 31.58 -28.46 -43.06
CA GLY A 445 31.92 -29.87 -43.34
C GLY A 445 31.14 -30.92 -42.53
N CYS A 446 30.24 -30.52 -41.62
CA CYS A 446 29.31 -31.46 -40.97
C CYS A 446 28.27 -32.03 -41.96
N SER A 447 27.67 -33.18 -41.62
CA SER A 447 26.67 -33.82 -42.48
C SER A 447 25.37 -33.00 -42.53
N GLN A 448 24.68 -33.08 -43.67
CA GLN A 448 23.41 -32.38 -43.87
C GLN A 448 22.33 -32.77 -42.86
N ASP A 449 22.32 -34.02 -42.41
CA ASP A 449 21.35 -34.51 -41.43
C ASP A 449 21.58 -33.90 -40.04
N VAL A 450 22.84 -33.75 -39.63
CA VAL A 450 23.22 -33.11 -38.35
C VAL A 450 22.85 -31.62 -38.37
N LEU A 451 23.11 -30.94 -39.50
CA LEU A 451 22.74 -29.53 -39.66
C LEU A 451 21.21 -29.33 -39.61
N LYS A 452 20.44 -30.17 -40.32
CA LYS A 452 18.97 -30.11 -40.31
C LYS A 452 18.39 -30.40 -38.91
N ALA A 453 18.92 -31.40 -38.22
CA ALA A 453 18.50 -31.73 -36.86
C ALA A 453 18.78 -30.59 -35.87
N ALA A 454 20.00 -30.01 -35.91
CA ALA A 454 20.36 -28.90 -35.04
C ALA A 454 19.48 -27.66 -35.29
N LEU A 455 19.21 -27.31 -36.54
CA LEU A 455 18.31 -26.20 -36.90
C LEU A 455 16.89 -26.42 -36.39
N SER A 456 16.33 -27.62 -36.56
CA SER A 456 14.97 -27.94 -36.10
C SER A 456 14.84 -27.88 -34.57
N VAL A 457 15.81 -28.41 -33.83
CA VAL A 457 15.80 -28.38 -32.36
C VAL A 457 15.95 -26.94 -31.85
N MET A 458 16.86 -26.15 -32.43
CA MET A 458 17.07 -24.76 -32.02
C MET A 458 15.86 -23.87 -32.33
N ALA A 459 15.18 -24.09 -33.45
CA ALA A 459 13.93 -23.42 -33.77
C ALA A 459 12.84 -23.74 -32.72
N SER A 460 12.67 -25.02 -32.38
CA SER A 460 11.69 -25.44 -31.36
C SER A 460 11.98 -24.85 -29.98
N VAL A 461 13.24 -24.83 -29.55
CA VAL A 461 13.65 -24.19 -28.29
C VAL A 461 13.29 -22.70 -28.30
N THR A 462 13.52 -22.02 -29.43
CA THR A 462 13.19 -20.60 -29.59
C THR A 462 11.68 -20.36 -29.50
N ASP A 463 10.86 -21.18 -30.16
CA ASP A 463 9.40 -21.06 -30.12
C ASP A 463 8.83 -21.28 -28.72
N VAL A 464 9.32 -22.30 -28.00
CA VAL A 464 8.92 -22.58 -26.61
C VAL A 464 9.29 -21.41 -25.69
N LEU A 465 10.52 -20.89 -25.80
CA LEU A 465 10.95 -19.76 -24.97
C LEU A 465 10.17 -18.48 -25.29
N THR A 466 9.85 -18.24 -26.56
CA THR A 466 9.04 -17.10 -26.99
C THR A 466 7.62 -17.19 -26.40
N THR A 467 7.02 -18.39 -26.43
CA THR A 467 5.71 -18.66 -25.83
C THR A 467 5.70 -18.48 -24.32
N ILE A 468 6.75 -18.93 -23.63
CA ILE A 468 6.88 -18.75 -22.18
C ILE A 468 7.03 -17.25 -21.84
N SER A 469 7.84 -16.52 -22.62
CA SER A 469 8.07 -15.09 -22.39
C SER A 469 6.82 -14.23 -22.64
N SER A 470 5.94 -14.64 -23.56
CA SER A 470 4.64 -13.99 -23.78
C SER A 470 3.61 -14.38 -22.71
N SER A 471 3.67 -15.61 -22.18
CA SER A 471 2.78 -16.09 -21.10
C SER A 471 2.97 -15.34 -19.78
N SER A 472 4.19 -14.88 -19.48
CA SER A 472 4.47 -13.99 -18.34
C SER A 472 3.80 -12.62 -18.44
N ASN A 473 3.31 -12.23 -19.63
CA ASN A 473 2.50 -11.02 -19.87
C ASN A 473 0.99 -11.32 -19.97
N GLY A 474 0.55 -12.59 -19.96
CA GLY A 474 -0.82 -13.00 -20.31
C GLY A 474 -1.68 -13.51 -19.16
N GLY A 475 -1.23 -13.43 -17.91
CA GLY A 475 -1.95 -13.93 -16.74
C GLY A 475 -3.11 -13.05 -16.27
N GLN A 476 -3.95 -12.55 -17.17
CA GLN A 476 -5.26 -11.97 -16.85
C GLN A 476 -6.15 -11.88 -18.11
N GLN A 477 -6.66 -13.03 -18.57
CA GLN A 477 -7.95 -13.10 -19.28
C GLN A 477 -8.50 -14.53 -19.22
N THR A 478 -9.45 -14.69 -18.30
CA THR A 478 -10.57 -15.65 -18.20
C THR A 478 -10.67 -16.78 -19.22
N ALA A 479 -10.81 -18.00 -18.68
CA ALA A 479 -12.10 -18.71 -18.68
C ALA A 479 -12.33 -19.30 -17.28
#